data_AF-A0A1E1WN48-F1
#
_entry.id   AF-A0A1E1WN48-F1
#
_cell.length_a   1.000
_cell.length_b   1.000
_cell.length_c   1.000
_cell.angle_alpha   90.00
_cell.angle_beta   90.00
_cell.angle_gamma   90.00
#
_symmetry.space_group_name_H-M   'P 1'
#
loop_
_entity.id
_entity.type
_entity.pdbx_description
1 polymer ?
#
loop_
_entity_poly.entity_id
_entity_poly.type
_entity_poly.pdbx_seq_one_letter_code
_entity_poly.pdbx_strand_id
1 'polypeptide(L)'
;GMDLIFQVWPGDHDEFGLLSVQGRGYMLVRNKSFGAQDELEALHCQAMKSSFGWLCAQANYQGFTTYNDLTYPLATQTVITNGQEWSFYAYQLNTITMHNEQMDENPKHNICFGTKPQQLYETVENGKVKGLNENVLKTLVQFYLNTPEEREHDMKPYLGKEEQVVADIEDDKKRCWLEDRYKHIMANRPRHLLPPETFLWEKIYKIQHNTRFFEKKRQPWEYGINPYKRRLDEHLPPYIPKVVRPYPRSKKKFETTYYPDV
;
A
#
# COMPACT_ATOMS: atom_id res chain seq x y z
N GLY A 1 -7.59 -5.36 -4.81
CA GLY A 1 -6.48 -4.84 -3.99
C GLY A 1 -5.21 -5.28 -4.64
N MET A 2 -4.25 -4.38 -4.78
CA MET A 2 -2.89 -4.75 -5.17
C MET A 2 -2.21 -5.14 -3.86
N ASP A 3 -1.95 -6.42 -3.65
CA ASP A 3 -1.15 -6.85 -2.51
C ASP A 3 0.25 -6.28 -2.73
N LEU A 4 0.66 -5.34 -1.87
CA LEU A 4 2.01 -4.78 -1.86
C LEU A 4 2.95 -5.83 -1.27
N ILE A 5 3.24 -6.86 -2.06
CA ILE A 5 4.26 -7.84 -1.74
C ILE A 5 5.59 -7.22 -2.16
N PHE A 6 6.38 -6.82 -1.18
CA PHE A 6 7.80 -6.59 -1.38
C PHE A 6 8.45 -7.95 -1.67
N GLN A 7 9.55 -7.97 -2.44
CA GLN A 7 10.20 -9.22 -2.88
C GLN A 7 10.67 -10.12 -1.72
N VAL A 8 10.66 -9.60 -0.49
CA VAL A 8 11.18 -10.22 0.73
C VAL A 8 10.09 -10.20 1.80
N TRP A 9 10.11 -11.17 2.73
CA TRP A 9 9.16 -11.21 3.84
C TRP A 9 9.53 -10.17 4.92
N PRO A 10 8.54 -9.62 5.65
CA PRO A 10 8.81 -8.75 6.79
C PRO A 10 9.73 -9.44 7.82
N GLY A 11 10.79 -8.75 8.27
CA GLY A 11 11.75 -9.27 9.25
C GLY A 11 12.97 -10.00 8.68
N ASP A 12 13.12 -10.07 7.35
CA ASP A 12 14.38 -10.50 6.73
C ASP A 12 15.47 -9.43 6.90
N HIS A 13 16.74 -9.80 6.70
CA HIS A 13 17.87 -8.87 6.84
C HIS A 13 17.92 -7.81 5.72
N ASP A 14 17.47 -8.17 4.52
CA ASP A 14 17.54 -7.33 3.32
C ASP A 14 16.21 -6.59 3.05
N GLU A 15 15.73 -5.80 4.00
CA GLU A 15 14.44 -5.07 3.89
C GLU A 15 14.50 -3.92 2.87
N PHE A 16 15.69 -3.41 2.54
CA PHE A 16 15.89 -2.26 1.65
C PHE A 16 16.49 -2.70 0.31
N GLY A 17 15.85 -2.27 -0.77
CA GLY A 17 16.32 -2.49 -2.12
C GLY A 17 17.16 -1.33 -2.65
N LEU A 18 18.28 -1.65 -3.31
CA LEU A 18 19.19 -0.64 -3.88
C LEU A 18 18.80 -0.23 -5.32
N LEU A 19 18.67 -1.23 -6.20
CA LEU A 19 18.53 -1.03 -7.65
C LEU A 19 17.50 -2.01 -8.23
N SER A 20 16.54 -1.49 -8.98
CA SER A 20 15.58 -2.29 -9.75
C SER A 20 15.90 -2.21 -11.25
N VAL A 21 16.09 -3.36 -11.90
CA VAL A 21 16.30 -3.45 -13.35
C VAL A 21 15.06 -4.02 -14.03
N GLN A 22 14.58 -3.34 -15.06
CA GLN A 22 13.30 -3.66 -15.72
C GLN A 22 13.45 -3.74 -17.23
N GLY A 23 12.70 -4.68 -17.82
CA GLY A 23 12.53 -4.78 -19.26
C GLY A 23 11.55 -3.75 -19.79
N ARG A 24 11.76 -3.33 -21.05
CA ARG A 24 10.82 -2.47 -21.81
C ARG A 24 9.98 -3.21 -22.86
N GLY A 25 9.78 -4.53 -22.69
CA GLY A 25 9.13 -5.38 -23.69
C GLY A 25 7.71 -4.95 -24.10
N TYR A 26 6.93 -4.36 -23.18
CA TYR A 26 5.57 -3.88 -23.48
C TYR A 26 5.54 -2.75 -24.52
N MET A 27 6.65 -2.04 -24.72
CA MET A 27 6.75 -0.97 -25.71
C MET A 27 6.64 -1.51 -27.14
N LEU A 28 7.06 -2.75 -27.39
CA LEU A 28 6.99 -3.38 -28.71
C LEU A 28 5.55 -3.56 -29.22
N VAL A 29 4.58 -3.62 -28.30
CA VAL A 29 3.16 -3.86 -28.58
C VAL A 29 2.36 -2.55 -28.64
N ARG A 30 2.94 -1.39 -28.25
CA ARG A 30 2.25 -0.10 -28.31
C ARG A 30 2.01 0.33 -29.75
N ASN A 31 0.84 0.91 -29.99
CA ASN A 31 0.50 1.47 -31.29
C ASN A 31 1.26 2.79 -31.51
N LYS A 32 1.93 2.93 -32.67
CA LYS A 32 2.71 4.13 -33.02
C LYS A 32 1.85 5.38 -33.25
N SER A 33 0.53 5.25 -33.31
CA SER A 33 -0.40 6.36 -33.53
C SER A 33 -0.56 7.32 -32.34
N PHE A 34 -0.03 7.02 -31.14
CA PHE A 34 -0.24 7.83 -29.93
C PHE A 34 0.61 9.11 -29.85
N GLY A 35 1.51 9.35 -30.80
CA GLY A 35 2.31 10.57 -30.89
C GLY A 35 3.80 10.35 -30.67
N ALA A 36 4.62 11.35 -31.00
CA ALA A 36 6.08 11.22 -31.01
C ALA A 36 6.71 11.11 -29.60
N GLN A 37 6.02 11.63 -28.56
CA GLN A 37 6.51 11.65 -27.18
C GLN A 37 5.92 10.55 -26.30
N ASP A 38 4.91 9.82 -26.80
CA ASP A 38 4.16 8.81 -26.03
C ASP A 38 5.08 7.71 -25.49
N GLU A 39 6.06 7.26 -26.28
CA GLU A 39 7.00 6.21 -25.86
C GLU A 39 7.86 6.67 -24.67
N LEU A 40 8.29 7.93 -24.68
CA LEU A 40 9.09 8.53 -23.62
C LEU A 40 8.26 8.76 -22.36
N GLU A 41 7.02 9.24 -22.50
CA GLU A 41 6.09 9.39 -21.37
C GLU A 41 5.72 8.04 -20.75
N ALA A 42 5.51 7.01 -21.58
CA ALA A 42 5.25 5.66 -21.12
C ALA A 42 6.43 5.08 -20.33
N LEU A 43 7.66 5.37 -20.74
CA LEU A 43 8.89 5.01 -20.03
C LEU A 43 8.96 5.69 -18.66
N HIS A 44 8.72 7.01 -18.60
CA HIS A 44 8.70 7.77 -17.36
C HIS A 44 7.61 7.26 -16.42
N CYS A 45 6.41 6.99 -16.96
CA CYS A 45 5.30 6.42 -16.21
C CYS A 45 5.63 5.05 -15.63
N GLN A 46 6.31 4.16 -16.38
CA GLN A 46 6.76 2.87 -15.87
C GLN A 46 7.73 3.06 -14.69
N ALA A 47 8.75 3.91 -14.88
CA ALA A 47 9.75 4.19 -13.85
C ALA A 47 9.13 4.76 -12.57
N MET A 48 8.25 5.75 -12.71
CA MET A 48 7.56 6.38 -11.58
C MET A 48 6.66 5.39 -10.85
N LYS A 49 5.83 4.64 -11.57
CA LYS A 49 4.91 3.66 -10.96
C LYS A 49 5.67 2.57 -10.23
N SER A 50 6.72 2.03 -10.85
CA SER A 50 7.46 0.96 -10.22
C SER A 50 8.28 1.43 -9.03
N SER A 51 8.92 2.60 -9.14
CA SER A 51 9.73 3.15 -8.04
C SER A 51 8.85 3.52 -6.86
N PHE A 52 7.69 4.16 -7.12
CA PHE A 52 6.71 4.47 -6.08
C PHE A 52 6.14 3.21 -5.44
N GLY A 53 5.73 2.21 -6.22
CA GLY A 53 5.20 0.96 -5.68
C GLY A 53 6.22 0.22 -4.81
N TRP A 54 7.49 0.24 -5.22
CA TRP A 54 8.57 -0.41 -4.48
C TRP A 54 8.88 0.30 -3.15
N LEU A 55 9.05 1.63 -3.17
CA LEU A 55 9.30 2.40 -1.94
C LEU A 55 8.07 2.45 -1.03
N CYS A 56 6.86 2.45 -1.58
CA CYS A 56 5.64 2.39 -0.79
C CYS A 56 5.56 1.06 -0.03
N ALA A 57 5.89 -0.06 -0.68
CA ALA A 57 5.98 -1.35 0.01
C ALA A 57 7.04 -1.35 1.13
N GLN A 58 8.23 -0.81 0.86
CA GLN A 58 9.28 -0.64 1.88
C GLN A 58 8.79 0.23 3.05
N ALA A 59 8.16 1.37 2.77
CA ALA A 59 7.64 2.26 3.79
C ALA A 59 6.61 1.55 4.69
N ASN A 60 5.70 0.76 4.10
CA ASN A 60 4.75 -0.02 4.87
C ASN A 60 5.42 -1.08 5.76
N TYR A 61 6.53 -1.68 5.30
CA TYR A 61 7.29 -2.65 6.10
C TYR A 61 7.98 -1.99 7.29
N GLN A 62 8.39 -0.73 7.13
CA GLN A 62 8.91 0.12 8.22
C GLN A 62 7.80 0.75 9.08
N GLY A 63 6.52 0.40 8.85
CA GLY A 63 5.36 0.82 9.65
C GLY A 63 4.79 2.19 9.30
N PHE A 64 5.25 2.81 8.22
CA PHE A 64 4.61 3.99 7.67
C PHE A 64 3.28 3.59 7.01
N THR A 65 2.27 4.42 7.15
CA THR A 65 0.94 4.19 6.55
C THR A 65 0.40 5.48 5.96
N THR A 66 -0.76 5.43 5.30
CA THR A 66 -1.43 6.64 4.79
C THR A 66 -1.82 7.64 5.89
N TYR A 67 -1.81 7.21 7.16
CA TYR A 67 -2.04 8.05 8.34
C TYR A 67 -0.75 8.42 9.07
N ASN A 68 0.27 7.56 8.99
CA ASN A 68 1.58 7.77 9.61
C ASN A 68 2.62 8.03 8.51
N ASP A 69 2.81 9.31 8.17
CA ASP A 69 3.70 9.73 7.09
C ASP A 69 5.19 9.50 7.42
N LEU A 70 6.03 9.55 6.38
CA LEU A 70 7.47 9.35 6.47
C LEU A 70 8.14 10.43 7.33
N THR A 71 9.00 9.97 8.25
CA THR A 71 9.88 10.81 9.07
C THR A 71 11.21 11.10 8.38
N TYR A 72 11.64 10.19 7.49
CA TYR A 72 12.83 10.32 6.64
C TYR A 72 12.49 9.93 5.20
N PRO A 73 13.13 10.54 4.19
CA PRO A 73 12.86 10.18 2.80
C PRO A 73 13.46 8.81 2.46
N LEU A 74 12.74 8.04 1.65
CA LEU A 74 13.24 6.81 1.06
C LEU A 74 13.64 7.08 -0.39
N ALA A 75 14.73 6.47 -0.85
CA ALA A 75 15.21 6.66 -2.21
C ALA A 75 15.48 5.31 -2.88
N THR A 76 15.19 5.24 -4.18
CA THR A 76 15.48 4.06 -4.99
C THR A 76 16.02 4.45 -6.36
N GLN A 77 16.80 3.55 -6.95
CA GLN A 77 17.27 3.66 -8.31
C GLN A 77 16.57 2.62 -9.19
N THR A 78 16.15 3.04 -10.39
CA THR A 78 15.46 2.17 -11.35
C THR A 78 16.08 2.32 -12.72
N VAL A 79 16.36 1.19 -13.37
CA VAL A 79 16.95 1.14 -14.71
C VAL A 79 16.00 0.37 -15.63
N ILE A 80 15.67 0.98 -16.77
CA ILE A 80 14.79 0.38 -17.77
C ILE A 80 15.58 0.15 -19.06
N THR A 81 15.62 -1.10 -19.54
CA THR A 81 16.45 -1.48 -20.69
C THR A 81 15.83 -2.55 -21.58
N ASN A 82 16.24 -2.58 -22.86
CA ASN A 82 16.07 -3.71 -23.80
C ASN A 82 17.43 -4.37 -24.15
N GLY A 83 18.49 -4.07 -23.40
CA GLY A 83 19.86 -4.48 -23.67
C GLY A 83 20.65 -3.46 -24.51
N GLN A 84 20.02 -2.79 -25.47
CA GLN A 84 20.67 -1.79 -26.33
C GLN A 84 20.47 -0.36 -25.83
N GLU A 85 19.26 -0.02 -25.44
CA GLU A 85 18.88 1.29 -24.92
C GLU A 85 18.68 1.21 -23.41
N TRP A 86 19.17 2.24 -22.73
CA TRP A 86 19.20 2.34 -21.28
C TRP A 86 18.58 3.65 -20.84
N SER A 87 17.84 3.59 -19.74
CA SER A 87 17.20 4.77 -19.15
C SER A 87 17.31 4.66 -17.64
N PHE A 88 17.84 5.71 -17.03
CA PHE A 88 18.19 5.75 -15.62
C PHE A 88 17.24 6.65 -14.87
N TYR A 89 16.81 6.19 -13.71
CA TYR A 89 15.88 6.90 -12.84
C TYR A 89 16.34 6.85 -11.39
N ALA A 90 16.17 7.96 -10.69
CA ALA A 90 16.33 8.06 -9.24
C ALA A 90 15.04 8.66 -8.67
N TYR A 91 14.41 7.94 -7.77
CA TYR A 91 13.14 8.33 -7.18
C TYR A 91 13.31 8.53 -5.67
N GLN A 92 12.76 9.63 -5.16
CA GLN A 92 12.74 9.96 -3.74
C GLN A 92 11.28 10.07 -3.26
N LEU A 93 10.92 9.20 -2.34
CA LEU A 93 9.64 9.17 -1.64
C LEU A 93 9.74 10.01 -0.38
N ASN A 94 8.99 11.10 -0.34
CA ASN A 94 8.91 12.06 0.76
C ASN A 94 7.58 11.97 1.51
N THR A 95 6.52 11.53 0.84
CA THR A 95 5.17 11.39 1.41
C THR A 95 4.42 10.21 0.81
N ILE A 96 3.66 9.51 1.65
CA ILE A 96 2.68 8.49 1.26
C ILE A 96 1.25 8.88 1.64
N THR A 97 1.08 10.05 2.27
CA THR A 97 -0.21 10.59 2.66
C THR A 97 -0.95 11.10 1.44
N MET A 98 -1.89 10.29 0.93
CA MET A 98 -2.67 10.58 -0.29
C MET A 98 -4.18 10.54 -0.03
N HIS A 99 -4.63 10.66 1.22
CA HIS A 99 -6.06 10.63 1.55
C HIS A 99 -6.67 12.03 1.49
N ASN A 100 -7.95 12.10 1.09
CA ASN A 100 -8.64 13.35 0.74
C ASN A 100 -8.60 14.43 1.83
N GLU A 101 -8.53 14.06 3.11
CA GLU A 101 -8.55 15.03 4.22
C GLU A 101 -7.23 15.81 4.34
N GLN A 102 -6.10 15.19 4.00
CA GLN A 102 -4.77 15.80 4.16
C GLN A 102 -4.08 16.15 2.83
N MET A 103 -4.71 15.85 1.68
CA MET A 103 -4.10 16.07 0.38
C MET A 103 -3.81 17.55 0.10
N ASP A 104 -4.71 18.45 0.49
CA ASP A 104 -4.55 19.90 0.29
C ASP A 104 -3.67 20.56 1.36
N GLU A 105 -3.55 19.94 2.53
CA GLU A 105 -2.79 20.47 3.68
C GLU A 105 -1.32 20.07 3.66
N ASN A 106 -0.98 18.93 3.05
CA ASN A 106 0.39 18.41 3.04
C ASN A 106 1.25 19.10 1.97
N PRO A 107 2.31 19.87 2.35
CA PRO A 107 3.17 20.55 1.38
C PRO A 107 4.20 19.63 0.72
N LYS A 108 4.38 18.40 1.21
CA LYS A 108 5.40 17.46 0.72
C LYS A 108 5.02 16.90 -0.65
N HIS A 109 6.02 16.69 -1.50
CA HIS A 109 5.86 16.04 -2.80
C HIS A 109 7.00 15.07 -3.07
N ASN A 110 6.71 14.02 -3.83
CA ASN A 110 7.69 13.03 -4.25
C ASN A 110 8.44 13.53 -5.50
N ILE A 111 9.71 13.14 -5.63
CA ILE A 111 10.58 13.63 -6.70
C ILE A 111 11.11 12.44 -7.50
N CYS A 112 11.07 12.56 -8.83
CA CYS A 112 11.65 11.57 -9.73
C CYS A 112 12.57 12.25 -10.73
N PHE A 113 13.84 11.88 -10.72
CA PHE A 113 14.82 12.26 -11.73
C PHE A 113 14.91 11.15 -12.77
N GLY A 114 14.92 11.51 -14.05
CA GLY A 114 14.97 10.55 -15.15
C GLY A 114 15.79 11.08 -16.32
N THR A 115 16.53 10.20 -16.97
CA THR A 115 17.25 10.52 -18.21
C THR A 115 16.43 10.14 -19.43
N LYS A 116 16.73 10.77 -20.58
CA LYS A 116 16.25 10.27 -21.88
C LYS A 116 16.91 8.91 -22.19
N PRO A 117 16.29 8.07 -23.04
CA PRO A 117 16.91 6.85 -23.53
C PRO A 117 18.27 7.11 -24.17
N GLN A 118 19.29 6.37 -23.76
CA GLN A 118 20.63 6.41 -24.31
C GLN A 118 21.00 5.03 -24.86
N GLN A 119 21.59 5.00 -26.05
CA GLN A 119 22.10 3.76 -26.62
C GLN A 119 23.45 3.40 -26.00
N LEU A 120 23.59 2.15 -25.58
CA LEU A 120 24.83 1.58 -25.07
C LEU A 120 25.77 1.17 -26.21
N TYR A 121 25.23 0.64 -27.31
CA TYR A 121 25.97 0.29 -28.52
C TYR A 121 25.12 0.47 -29.76
N GLU A 122 25.76 0.70 -30.90
CA GLU A 122 25.07 0.90 -32.18
C GLU A 122 24.73 -0.44 -32.84
N THR A 123 25.73 -1.27 -33.10
CA THR A 123 25.57 -2.56 -33.80
C THR A 123 26.57 -3.60 -33.28
N VAL A 124 26.17 -4.87 -33.39
CA VAL A 124 27.04 -6.01 -33.11
C VAL A 124 27.26 -6.76 -34.42
N GLU A 125 28.46 -6.66 -34.98
CA GLU A 125 28.84 -7.33 -36.23
C GLU A 125 30.00 -8.28 -35.97
N ASN A 126 29.89 -9.53 -36.44
CA ASN A 126 30.95 -10.55 -36.32
C ASN A 126 31.49 -10.73 -34.88
N GLY A 127 30.60 -10.64 -33.88
CA GLY A 127 30.96 -10.78 -32.47
C GLY A 127 31.72 -9.59 -31.87
N LYS A 128 31.85 -8.47 -32.60
CA LYS A 128 32.43 -7.22 -32.09
C LYS A 128 31.35 -6.15 -31.95
N VAL A 129 31.32 -5.51 -30.78
CA VAL A 129 30.43 -4.38 -30.50
C VAL A 129 31.05 -3.11 -31.08
N LYS A 130 30.31 -2.41 -31.95
CA LYS A 130 30.71 -1.09 -32.50
C LYS A 130 29.97 0.03 -31.78
N GLY A 131 30.67 1.14 -31.54
CA GLY A 131 30.08 2.36 -30.98
C GLY A 131 29.65 2.21 -29.51
N LEU A 132 30.49 1.61 -28.66
CA LEU A 132 30.19 1.47 -27.23
C LEU A 132 30.19 2.85 -26.55
N ASN A 133 29.10 3.18 -25.88
CA ASN A 133 28.96 4.41 -25.12
C ASN A 133 29.42 4.19 -23.66
N GLU A 134 30.65 4.61 -23.38
CA GLU A 134 31.27 4.47 -22.05
C GLU A 134 30.52 5.24 -20.95
N ASN A 135 29.82 6.34 -21.29
CA ASN A 135 29.09 7.14 -20.30
C ASN A 135 27.92 6.37 -19.68
N VAL A 136 27.21 5.59 -20.50
CA VAL A 136 26.09 4.74 -20.05
C VAL A 136 26.60 3.68 -19.08
N LEU A 137 27.72 3.04 -19.43
CA LEU A 137 28.34 2.02 -18.58
C LEU A 137 28.86 2.60 -17.27
N LYS A 138 29.48 3.78 -17.32
CA LYS A 138 29.92 4.52 -16.13
C LYS A 138 28.74 4.84 -15.20
N THR A 139 27.61 5.27 -15.76
CA THR A 139 26.41 5.60 -14.97
C THR A 139 25.84 4.35 -14.31
N LEU A 140 25.79 3.24 -15.03
CA LEU A 140 25.35 1.95 -14.49
C LEU A 140 26.24 1.48 -13.33
N VAL A 141 27.56 1.60 -13.48
CA VAL A 141 28.51 1.26 -12.42
C VAL A 141 28.34 2.20 -11.22
N GLN A 142 28.11 3.49 -11.43
CA GLN A 142 27.84 4.44 -10.35
C GLN A 142 26.58 4.09 -9.55
N PHE A 143 25.52 3.65 -10.24
CA PHE A 143 24.29 3.20 -9.58
C PHE A 143 24.55 1.99 -8.68
N TYR A 144 25.32 1.02 -9.19
CA TYR A 144 25.68 -0.18 -8.44
C TYR A 144 26.63 0.07 -7.26
N LEU A 145 27.56 1.02 -7.41
CA LEU A 145 28.54 1.37 -6.37
C LEU A 145 27.97 2.26 -5.26
N ASN A 146 26.73 2.72 -5.40
CA ASN A 146 26.11 3.58 -4.40
C ASN A 146 25.96 2.82 -3.07
N THR A 147 26.78 3.17 -2.09
CA THR A 147 26.83 2.49 -0.80
C THR A 147 25.90 3.19 0.18
N PRO A 148 25.07 2.46 0.94
CA PRO A 148 24.23 3.07 1.97
C PRO A 148 25.09 3.67 3.08
N GLU A 149 24.68 4.84 3.56
CA GLU A 149 25.30 5.51 4.70
C GLU A 149 24.40 5.36 5.93
N GLU A 150 25.01 5.05 7.07
CA GLU A 150 24.29 5.00 8.35
C GLU A 150 23.90 6.43 8.76
N ARG A 151 22.63 6.59 9.15
CA ARG A 151 22.06 7.88 9.59
C ARG A 151 21.43 7.72 10.95
N GLU A 152 21.48 8.79 11.74
CA GLU A 152 20.81 8.86 13.05
C GLU A 152 19.29 9.06 12.89
N HIS A 153 18.61 8.06 12.33
CA HIS A 153 17.17 8.03 12.22
C HIS A 153 16.63 6.75 12.84
N ASP A 154 15.52 6.87 13.56
CA ASP A 154 14.74 5.70 13.93
C ASP A 154 14.05 5.18 12.67
N MET A 155 14.46 4.00 12.21
CA MET A 155 13.97 3.41 10.98
C MET A 155 12.52 2.95 11.11
N LYS A 156 12.08 2.58 12.32
CA LYS A 156 10.77 1.96 12.59
C LYS A 156 10.00 2.71 13.70
N PRO A 157 9.76 4.03 13.55
CA PRO A 157 9.28 4.89 14.64
C PRO A 157 7.85 4.57 15.10
N TYR A 158 7.04 3.97 14.22
CA TYR A 158 5.63 3.66 14.49
C TYR A 158 5.39 2.20 14.91
N LEU A 159 6.42 1.34 14.90
CA LEU A 159 6.29 -0.03 15.37
C LEU A 159 6.54 -0.14 16.88
N GLY A 160 6.04 -1.22 17.48
CA GLY A 160 6.37 -1.56 18.86
C GLY A 160 7.85 -1.89 19.02
N LYS A 161 8.43 -1.61 20.20
CA LYS A 161 9.83 -1.95 20.49
C LYS A 161 10.05 -3.45 20.68
N GLU A 162 9.03 -4.14 21.22
CA GLU A 162 9.09 -5.56 21.59
C GLU A 162 8.43 -6.45 20.54
N GLU A 163 7.24 -6.07 20.05
CA GLU A 163 6.51 -6.78 19.00
C GLU A 163 6.54 -5.93 17.71
N GLN A 164 7.36 -6.30 16.72
CA GLN A 164 7.43 -5.61 15.43
C GLN A 164 6.68 -6.39 14.34
N VAL A 165 6.88 -7.71 14.32
CA VAL A 165 6.26 -8.61 13.36
C VAL A 165 5.18 -9.42 14.07
N VAL A 166 4.16 -9.85 13.33
CA VAL A 166 3.10 -10.75 13.84
C VAL A 166 3.68 -12.04 14.45
N ALA A 167 4.86 -12.47 13.99
CA ALA A 167 5.59 -13.62 14.53
C ALA A 167 6.10 -13.40 15.96
N ASP A 168 6.39 -12.15 16.34
CA ASP A 168 6.93 -11.81 17.67
C ASP A 168 5.87 -11.90 18.77
N ILE A 169 4.58 -11.88 18.40
CA ILE A 169 3.47 -11.96 19.34
C ILE A 169 3.49 -13.32 20.03
N GLU A 170 3.70 -13.37 21.35
CA GLU A 170 3.74 -14.64 22.11
C GLU A 170 2.37 -15.35 22.18
N ASP A 171 1.26 -14.60 22.25
CA ASP A 171 -0.09 -15.19 22.32
C ASP A 171 -0.55 -15.70 20.95
N ASP A 172 -0.51 -17.03 20.77
CA ASP A 172 -1.00 -17.72 19.58
C ASP A 172 -2.43 -17.33 19.19
N LYS A 173 -3.32 -17.11 20.17
CA LYS A 173 -4.72 -16.74 19.88
C LYS A 173 -4.82 -15.33 19.29
N LYS A 174 -4.02 -14.40 19.81
CA LYS A 174 -3.90 -13.05 19.26
C LYS A 174 -3.36 -13.11 17.83
N ARG A 175 -2.34 -13.95 17.59
CA ARG A 175 -1.74 -14.15 16.26
C ARG A 175 -2.75 -14.67 15.24
N CYS A 176 -3.42 -15.79 15.53
CA CYS A 176 -4.42 -16.38 14.65
C CYS A 176 -5.60 -15.42 14.42
N TRP A 177 -6.05 -14.74 15.47
CA TRP A 177 -7.15 -13.77 15.36
C TRP A 177 -6.80 -12.61 14.43
N LEU A 178 -5.59 -12.06 14.53
CA LEU A 178 -5.13 -10.94 13.72
C LEU A 178 -5.00 -11.36 12.25
N GLU A 179 -4.42 -12.54 11.99
CA GLU A 179 -4.29 -13.10 10.65
C GLU A 179 -5.66 -13.34 9.99
N ASP A 180 -6.61 -13.93 10.72
CA ASP A 180 -7.97 -14.18 10.23
C ASP A 180 -8.71 -12.88 9.91
N ARG A 181 -8.59 -11.86 10.76
CA ARG A 181 -9.21 -10.55 10.55
C ARG A 181 -8.59 -9.82 9.36
N TYR A 182 -7.26 -9.85 9.25
CA TYR A 182 -6.54 -9.29 8.11
C TYR A 182 -7.00 -9.93 6.80
N LYS A 183 -7.00 -11.27 6.71
CA LYS A 183 -7.47 -12.02 5.54
C LYS A 183 -8.93 -11.69 5.20
N HIS A 184 -9.79 -11.57 6.20
CA HIS A 184 -11.18 -11.20 5.98
C HIS A 184 -11.33 -9.80 5.37
N ILE A 185 -10.56 -8.81 5.84
CA ILE A 185 -10.56 -7.45 5.31
C ILE A 185 -10.01 -7.42 3.87
N MET A 186 -8.89 -8.09 3.63
CA MET A 186 -8.21 -8.08 2.33
C MET A 186 -8.93 -8.90 1.26
N ALA A 187 -9.73 -9.89 1.65
CA ALA A 187 -10.52 -10.70 0.71
C ALA A 187 -11.58 -9.90 -0.09
N ASN A 188 -11.76 -8.60 0.22
CA ASN A 188 -12.68 -7.67 -0.47
C ASN A 188 -14.06 -8.29 -0.75
N ARG A 189 -14.55 -9.09 0.21
CA ARG A 189 -15.81 -9.82 0.05
C ARG A 189 -16.96 -8.83 0.02
N PRO A 190 -17.99 -9.05 -0.83
CA PRO A 190 -19.18 -8.23 -0.82
C PRO A 190 -19.77 -8.22 0.58
N ARG A 191 -20.21 -7.04 1.03
CA ARG A 191 -20.84 -6.90 2.34
C ARG A 191 -22.12 -7.73 2.35
N HIS A 192 -22.27 -8.54 3.39
CA HIS A 192 -23.49 -9.33 3.62
C HIS A 192 -24.72 -8.44 3.88
N LEU A 193 -24.50 -7.23 4.42
CA LEU A 193 -25.54 -6.22 4.61
C LEU A 193 -25.42 -5.13 3.55
N LEU A 194 -26.54 -4.83 2.90
CA LEU A 194 -26.67 -3.68 2.02
C LEU A 194 -26.58 -2.38 2.85
N PRO A 195 -26.11 -1.28 2.24
CA PRO A 195 -26.27 0.04 2.82
C PRO A 195 -27.75 0.28 3.18
N PRO A 196 -28.04 0.87 4.34
CA PRO A 196 -29.42 1.18 4.70
C PRO A 196 -29.98 2.22 3.72
N GLU A 197 -31.13 1.92 3.13
CA GLU A 197 -31.86 2.82 2.23
C GLU A 197 -33.01 3.48 2.98
N THR A 198 -33.23 4.77 2.73
CA THR A 198 -34.39 5.50 3.25
C THR A 198 -35.48 5.50 2.20
N PHE A 199 -36.59 4.82 2.46
CA PHE A 199 -37.71 4.81 1.52
C PHE A 199 -38.36 6.20 1.44
N LEU A 200 -38.92 6.54 0.27
CA LEU A 200 -39.53 7.85 0.04
C LEU A 200 -40.67 8.16 1.04
N TRP A 201 -41.47 7.15 1.38
CA TRP A 201 -42.54 7.30 2.36
C TRP A 201 -41.99 7.55 3.78
N GLU A 202 -40.86 6.94 4.17
CA GLU A 202 -40.21 7.21 5.46
C GLU A 202 -39.72 8.66 5.49
N LYS A 203 -39.14 9.14 4.39
CA LYS A 203 -38.71 10.54 4.25
C LYS A 203 -39.87 11.51 4.44
N ILE A 204 -41.02 11.26 3.81
CA ILE A 204 -42.20 12.14 3.91
C ILE A 204 -42.81 12.06 5.31
N TYR A 205 -43.21 10.85 5.74
CA TYR A 205 -44.04 10.69 6.94
C TYR A 205 -43.26 10.70 8.25
N LYS A 206 -42.01 10.23 8.26
CA LYS A 206 -41.19 10.15 9.48
C LYS A 206 -40.20 11.29 9.61
N ILE A 207 -39.55 11.73 8.52
CA ILE A 207 -38.55 12.82 8.58
C ILE A 207 -39.20 14.20 8.45
N GLN A 208 -39.99 14.44 7.39
CA GLN A 208 -40.54 15.78 7.11
C GLN A 208 -41.74 16.13 8.00
N HIS A 209 -42.69 15.20 8.16
CA HIS A 209 -43.95 15.49 8.84
C HIS A 209 -44.10 14.82 10.22
N ASN A 210 -43.16 13.93 10.60
CA ASN A 210 -43.15 13.19 11.88
C ASN A 210 -44.52 12.64 12.34
N THR A 211 -45.35 12.19 11.39
CA THR A 211 -46.74 11.74 11.63
C THR A 211 -46.82 10.33 12.22
N ARG A 212 -45.72 9.57 12.18
CA ARG A 212 -45.66 8.14 12.57
C ARG A 212 -44.73 7.89 13.75
N PHE A 213 -44.75 8.77 14.76
CA PHE A 213 -43.88 8.68 15.95
C PHE A 213 -44.13 7.45 16.84
N PHE A 214 -45.31 6.81 16.72
CA PHE A 214 -45.70 5.64 17.48
C PHE A 214 -45.15 4.31 16.90
N GLU A 215 -44.65 4.33 15.66
CA GLU A 215 -44.06 3.14 15.05
C GLU A 215 -42.72 2.79 15.72
N LYS A 216 -42.42 1.49 15.82
CA LYS A 216 -41.12 1.04 16.30
C LYS A 216 -40.02 1.54 15.37
N LYS A 217 -38.99 2.17 15.94
CA LYS A 217 -37.76 2.55 15.24
C LYS A 217 -37.05 1.32 14.66
N ARG A 218 -36.70 1.35 13.39
CA ARG A 218 -36.02 0.27 12.64
C ARG A 218 -34.77 0.77 11.93
N GLN A 219 -34.76 2.03 11.50
CA GLN A 219 -33.69 2.56 10.66
C GLN A 219 -32.55 3.13 11.51
N PRO A 220 -31.28 3.00 11.10
CA PRO A 220 -30.15 3.55 11.84
C PRO A 220 -30.28 5.04 12.16
N TRP A 221 -30.80 5.85 11.22
CA TRP A 221 -30.98 7.29 11.40
C TRP A 221 -32.04 7.64 12.47
N GLU A 222 -33.02 6.78 12.74
CA GLU A 222 -34.01 6.98 13.82
C GLU A 222 -33.39 6.84 15.21
N TYR A 223 -32.27 6.14 15.29
CA TYR A 223 -31.44 5.97 16.50
C TYR A 223 -30.28 6.98 16.55
N GLY A 224 -30.15 7.88 15.57
CA GLY A 224 -29.01 8.81 15.46
C GLY A 224 -27.69 8.11 15.10
N ILE A 225 -27.75 6.87 14.62
CA ILE A 225 -26.57 6.09 14.25
C ILE A 225 -26.24 6.38 12.78
N ASN A 226 -25.01 6.84 12.53
CA ASN A 226 -24.50 7.00 11.17
C ASN A 226 -23.87 5.69 10.68
N PRO A 227 -24.50 4.95 9.75
CA PRO A 227 -24.01 3.66 9.27
C PRO A 227 -22.67 3.77 8.52
N TYR A 228 -22.32 4.95 8.02
CA TYR A 228 -21.07 5.19 7.29
C TYR A 228 -19.88 5.44 8.21
N LYS A 229 -20.11 5.74 9.50
CA LYS A 229 -19.06 5.95 10.52
C LYS A 229 -18.77 4.70 11.35
N ARG A 230 -19.25 3.53 10.92
CA ARG A 230 -19.08 2.27 11.65
C ARG A 230 -17.61 1.91 11.76
N ARG A 231 -17.15 1.65 12.99
CA ARG A 231 -15.78 1.19 13.25
C ARG A 231 -15.64 -0.33 13.07
N LEU A 232 -14.41 -0.80 12.93
CA LEU A 232 -14.13 -2.21 12.67
C LEU A 232 -14.45 -3.11 13.88
N ASP A 233 -14.35 -2.57 15.10
CA ASP A 233 -14.66 -3.20 16.38
C ASP A 233 -16.17 -3.24 16.68
N GLU A 234 -16.98 -2.44 15.98
CA GLU A 234 -18.44 -2.37 16.15
C GLU A 234 -19.15 -3.55 15.48
N HIS A 235 -18.90 -4.75 15.99
CA HIS A 235 -19.62 -5.96 15.62
C HIS A 235 -19.81 -6.88 16.84
N LEU A 236 -20.73 -7.83 16.70
CA LEU A 236 -20.93 -8.85 17.71
C LEU A 236 -19.74 -9.83 17.66
N PRO A 237 -19.01 -10.05 18.76
CA PRO A 237 -17.89 -10.99 18.74
C PRO A 237 -18.35 -12.44 18.50
N PRO A 238 -17.45 -13.33 18.07
CA PRO A 238 -17.78 -14.73 17.85
C PRO A 238 -18.37 -15.37 19.12
N TYR A 239 -19.47 -16.12 18.93
CA TYR A 239 -20.18 -16.77 20.02
C TYR A 239 -19.53 -18.12 20.37
N ILE A 240 -19.19 -18.32 21.64
CA ILE A 240 -18.68 -19.60 22.13
C ILE A 240 -19.87 -20.53 22.42
N PRO A 241 -19.98 -21.73 21.81
CA PRO A 241 -21.04 -22.68 22.14
C PRO A 241 -21.08 -23.03 23.64
N LYS A 242 -22.28 -23.16 24.24
CA LYS A 242 -22.45 -23.41 25.69
C LYS A 242 -21.66 -24.61 26.22
N VAL A 243 -21.45 -25.62 25.39
CA VAL A 243 -20.75 -26.87 25.74
C VAL A 243 -19.26 -26.64 26.01
N VAL A 244 -18.63 -25.70 25.30
CA VAL A 244 -17.17 -25.44 25.32
C VAL A 244 -16.79 -24.40 26.39
N ARG A 245 -17.77 -23.78 27.06
CA ARG A 245 -17.52 -22.70 28.01
C ARG A 245 -17.02 -23.20 29.37
N PRO A 246 -16.10 -22.46 30.01
CA PRO A 246 -15.75 -22.70 31.41
C PRO A 246 -16.96 -22.46 32.32
N TYR A 247 -17.00 -23.16 33.46
CA TYR A 247 -18.04 -22.95 34.47
C TYR A 247 -17.78 -21.64 35.24
N PRO A 248 -18.82 -20.82 35.51
CA PRO A 248 -20.21 -20.98 35.10
C PRO A 248 -20.43 -20.58 33.62
N ARG A 249 -21.12 -21.45 32.88
CA ARG A 249 -21.33 -21.35 31.41
C ARG A 249 -22.11 -20.11 30.95
N SER A 250 -22.63 -19.31 31.88
CA SER A 250 -23.37 -18.07 31.63
C SER A 250 -22.49 -16.85 31.45
N LYS A 251 -21.26 -16.85 32.01
CA LYS A 251 -20.39 -15.66 32.07
C LYS A 251 -19.66 -15.37 30.76
N LYS A 252 -18.87 -16.32 30.23
CA LYS A 252 -18.08 -16.12 29.01
C LYS A 252 -18.83 -16.59 27.77
N LYS A 253 -19.72 -15.74 27.23
CA LYS A 253 -20.54 -16.05 26.04
C LYS A 253 -19.80 -15.85 24.72
N PHE A 254 -18.82 -14.96 24.70
CA PHE A 254 -18.14 -14.49 23.50
C PHE A 254 -16.63 -14.73 23.60
N GLU A 255 -16.00 -14.91 22.43
CA GLU A 255 -14.56 -14.96 22.30
C GLU A 255 -13.92 -13.61 22.62
N THR A 256 -12.68 -13.65 23.11
CA THR A 256 -11.89 -12.44 23.32
C THR A 256 -11.53 -11.85 21.96
N THR A 257 -11.78 -10.56 21.78
CA THR A 257 -11.33 -9.79 20.62
C THR A 257 -10.09 -9.00 21.01
N TYR A 258 -9.16 -8.83 20.08
CA TYR A 258 -7.88 -8.15 20.30
C TYR A 258 -7.81 -6.82 19.52
N TYR A 259 -8.93 -6.12 19.42
CA TYR A 259 -8.92 -4.76 18.87
C TYR A 259 -8.13 -3.83 19.80
N PRO A 260 -7.38 -2.86 19.26
CA PRO A 260 -6.72 -1.85 20.09
C PRO A 260 -7.78 -1.00 20.81
N ASP A 261 -7.53 -0.67 22.07
CA ASP A 261 -8.32 0.30 22.80
C ASP A 261 -7.95 1.71 22.28
N VAL A 262 -8.84 2.32 21.49
CA VAL A 262 -8.69 3.67 20.93
C VAL A 262 -9.55 4.67 21.68
#